data_AF-A0A965INB0-F1
#
_entry.id   AF-A0A965INB0-F1
#
_cell.length_a   1.000
_cell.length_b   1.000
_cell.length_c   1.000
_cell.angle_alpha   90.00
_cell.angle_beta   90.00
_cell.angle_gamma   90.00
#
_symmetry.space_group_name_H-M   'P 1'
#
loop_
_entity.id
_entity.type
_entity.pdbx_description
1 polymer ?
#
loop_
_entity_poly.entity_id
_entity_poly.type
_entity_poly.pdbx_seq_one_letter_code
_entity_poly.pdbx_strand_id
1 'polypeptide(L)'
;QGSRTRPDGVVLEWQQIGVTDLLHDPQLPFFVQWGGKSEDHPSLPAPAGIQLEALEICGDRDRISEWLGAPIELALDGVQVIWADADEPGLVAVHIATPHGTVRID
;
A
#
# COMPACT_ATOMS: atom_id res chain seq x y z
N GLN A 1 12.72 -12.96 1.57
CA GLN A 1 13.55 -11.83 1.10
C GLN A 1 13.31 -11.66 -0.39
N GLY A 2 13.36 -10.43 -0.91
CA GLY A 2 13.22 -10.13 -2.33
C GLY A 2 14.28 -9.14 -2.79
N SER A 3 14.55 -9.12 -4.10
CA SER A 3 15.45 -8.15 -4.72
C SER A 3 15.04 -7.83 -6.16
N ARG A 4 15.41 -6.63 -6.62
CA ARG A 4 15.23 -6.19 -8.01
C ARG A 4 16.35 -5.26 -8.45
N THR A 5 16.99 -5.57 -9.57
CA THR A 5 17.94 -4.67 -10.23
C THR A 5 17.20 -3.66 -11.09
N ARG A 6 17.42 -2.37 -10.83
CA ARG A 6 16.92 -1.25 -11.64
C ARG A 6 17.68 -1.14 -12.97
N PRO A 7 17.13 -0.47 -14.00
CA PRO A 7 17.84 -0.22 -15.27
C PRO A 7 19.16 0.55 -15.12
N ASP A 8 19.32 1.33 -14.05
CA ASP A 8 20.55 2.06 -13.70
C ASP A 8 21.63 1.18 -13.01
N GLY A 9 21.34 -0.11 -12.82
CA GLY A 9 22.23 -1.08 -12.18
C GLY A 9 22.12 -1.16 -10.66
N VAL A 10 21.35 -0.30 -10.00
CA VAL A 10 21.20 -0.36 -8.54
C VAL A 10 20.29 -1.52 -8.14
N VAL A 11 20.70 -2.28 -7.12
CA VAL A 11 19.94 -3.41 -6.57
C VAL A 11 19.11 -2.93 -5.38
N LEU A 12 17.79 -3.05 -5.50
CA LEU A 12 16.86 -2.90 -4.37
C LEU A 12 16.70 -4.25 -3.67
N GLU A 13 16.73 -4.24 -2.34
CA GLU A 13 16.55 -5.43 -1.51
C GLU A 13 15.49 -5.16 -0.45
N TRP A 14 14.69 -6.17 -0.11
CA TRP A 14 13.69 -6.05 0.95
C TRP A 14 13.39 -7.36 1.67
N GLN A 15 12.84 -7.23 2.87
CA GLN A 15 12.17 -8.29 3.60
C GLN A 15 10.67 -8.08 3.54
N GLN A 16 9.90 -9.16 3.57
CA GLN A 16 8.45 -9.09 3.55
C GLN A 16 7.84 -10.18 4.44
N ILE A 17 6.70 -9.88 5.03
CA ILE A 17 5.86 -10.78 5.82
C ILE A 17 4.40 -10.56 5.47
N GLY A 18 3.54 -11.58 5.58
CA GLY A 18 2.10 -11.44 5.30
C GLY A 18 1.66 -11.89 3.90
N VAL A 19 2.58 -12.10 2.95
CA VAL A 19 2.22 -12.34 1.53
C VAL A 19 1.42 -13.63 1.31
N THR A 20 1.68 -14.69 2.08
CA THR A 20 0.90 -15.94 2.00
C THR A 20 -0.47 -15.80 2.65
N ASP A 21 -0.61 -14.89 3.62
CA ASP A 21 -1.87 -14.65 4.31
C ASP A 21 -2.90 -13.99 3.37
N LEU A 22 -2.45 -13.18 2.41
CA LEU A 22 -3.30 -12.61 1.35
C LEU A 22 -4.00 -13.67 0.48
N LEU A 23 -3.42 -14.88 0.34
CA LEU A 23 -4.07 -15.97 -0.40
C LEU A 23 -5.31 -16.50 0.32
N HIS A 24 -5.37 -16.34 1.64
CA HIS A 24 -6.47 -16.81 2.48
C HIS A 24 -7.46 -15.68 2.79
N ASP A 25 -6.95 -14.45 2.92
CA ASP A 25 -7.73 -13.28 3.26
C ASP A 25 -7.21 -12.05 2.47
N PRO A 26 -7.72 -11.81 1.25
CA PRO A 26 -7.18 -10.80 0.34
C PRO A 26 -7.34 -9.35 0.82
N GLN A 27 -8.13 -9.10 1.87
CA GLN A 27 -8.24 -7.77 2.49
C GLN A 27 -7.03 -7.41 3.36
N LEU A 28 -6.22 -8.40 3.77
CA LEU A 28 -5.13 -8.16 4.72
C LEU A 28 -3.92 -7.54 4.01
N PRO A 29 -3.30 -6.49 4.58
CA PRO A 29 -2.06 -5.97 4.07
C PRO A 29 -0.89 -6.92 4.39
N PHE A 30 0.13 -6.91 3.55
CA PHE A 30 1.45 -7.45 3.87
C PHE A 30 2.42 -6.31 4.15
N PHE A 31 3.50 -6.62 4.85
CA PHE A 31 4.50 -5.64 5.23
C PHE A 31 5.77 -5.83 4.43
N VAL A 32 6.40 -4.71 4.06
CA VAL A 32 7.70 -4.67 3.39
C VAL A 32 8.64 -3.82 4.23
N GLN A 33 9.84 -4.34 4.48
CA GLN A 33 10.96 -3.58 5.01
C GLN A 33 12.03 -3.46 3.92
N TRP A 34 12.22 -2.24 3.42
CA TRP A 34 13.29 -1.94 2.47
C TRP A 34 14.65 -2.00 3.17
N GLY A 35 15.58 -2.73 2.56
CA GLY A 35 16.98 -2.76 2.93
C GLY A 35 17.81 -1.78 2.11
N GLY A 36 19.13 -1.82 2.30
CA GLY A 36 20.07 -0.99 1.56
C GLY A 36 20.15 0.44 2.08
N LYS A 37 20.55 1.37 1.21
CA LYS A 37 20.72 2.78 1.57
C LYS A 37 19.39 3.52 1.44
N SER A 38 19.12 4.45 2.36
CA SER A 38 17.89 5.25 2.33
C SER A 38 17.71 6.04 1.04
N GLU A 39 18.81 6.45 0.38
CA GLU A 39 18.82 7.15 -0.92
C GLU A 39 18.26 6.30 -2.09
N ASP A 40 18.21 4.98 -1.91
CA ASP A 40 17.68 4.05 -2.90
C ASP A 40 16.21 3.70 -2.68
N HIS A 41 15.55 4.28 -1.66
CA HIS A 41 14.16 3.99 -1.36
C HIS A 41 13.25 4.35 -2.56
N PRO A 42 12.35 3.44 -2.99
CA PRO A 42 11.60 3.60 -4.24
C PRO A 42 10.60 4.77 -4.26
N SER A 43 10.28 5.37 -3.11
CA SER A 43 9.45 6.58 -3.05
C SER A 43 10.20 7.87 -3.39
N LEU A 44 11.54 7.90 -3.30
CA LEU A 44 12.33 9.11 -3.52
C LEU A 44 12.27 9.66 -4.97
N PRO A 45 12.29 8.83 -6.03
CA PRO A 45 12.18 9.34 -7.40
C PRO A 45 10.74 9.65 -7.82
N ALA A 46 9.76 9.64 -6.90
CA ALA A 46 8.36 9.93 -7.23
C ALA A 46 8.19 11.38 -7.74
N PRO A 47 7.35 11.61 -8.77
CA PRO A 47 7.05 12.97 -9.23
C PRO A 47 6.43 13.82 -8.13
N ALA A 48 6.84 15.08 -8.04
CA ALA A 48 6.25 16.03 -7.11
C ALA A 48 4.78 16.32 -7.47
N GLY A 49 3.96 16.60 -6.45
CA GLY A 49 2.55 16.96 -6.61
C GLY A 49 1.60 15.78 -6.82
N ILE A 50 2.08 14.55 -6.65
CA ILE A 50 1.27 13.34 -6.64
C ILE A 50 1.20 12.80 -5.21
N GLN A 51 0.00 12.53 -4.70
CA GLN A 51 -0.21 11.95 -3.38
C GLN A 51 -1.28 10.87 -3.40
N LEU A 52 -1.06 9.78 -2.67
CA LEU A 52 -2.11 8.81 -2.37
C LEU A 52 -3.05 9.46 -1.34
N GLU A 53 -4.30 9.67 -1.70
CA GLU A 53 -5.30 10.38 -0.88
C GLU A 53 -6.23 9.40 -0.16
N ALA A 54 -6.67 8.35 -0.84
CA ALA A 54 -7.57 7.36 -0.26
C ALA A 54 -7.39 5.96 -0.86
N LEU A 55 -7.77 4.95 -0.06
CA LEU A 55 -7.95 3.56 -0.46
C LEU A 55 -9.44 3.22 -0.37
N GLU A 56 -10.01 2.61 -1.41
CA GLU A 56 -11.29 1.93 -1.32
C GLU A 56 -11.05 0.45 -1.02
N ILE A 57 -11.61 -0.05 0.07
CA ILE A 57 -11.42 -1.43 0.53
C ILE A 57 -12.78 -2.09 0.72
N CYS A 58 -12.97 -3.26 0.12
CA CYS A 58 -14.06 -4.17 0.45
C CYS A 58 -13.57 -5.18 1.48
N GLY A 59 -14.25 -5.31 2.62
CA GLY A 59 -13.82 -6.19 3.69
C GLY A 59 -14.34 -5.76 5.06
N ASP A 60 -13.68 -6.25 6.10
CA ASP A 60 -14.01 -6.04 7.50
C ASP A 60 -12.96 -5.14 8.18
N ARG A 61 -13.43 -3.98 8.63
CA ARG A 61 -12.63 -2.98 9.35
C ARG A 61 -11.95 -3.53 10.61
N ASP A 62 -12.68 -4.31 11.39
CA ASP A 62 -12.18 -4.82 12.66
C ASP A 62 -11.12 -5.88 12.39
N ARG A 63 -11.32 -6.69 11.35
CA ARG A 63 -10.35 -7.70 10.90
C ARG A 63 -9.01 -7.09 10.51
N ILE A 64 -9.02 -6.03 9.70
CA ILE A 64 -7.78 -5.36 9.28
C ILE A 64 -7.13 -4.64 10.47
N SER A 65 -7.91 -4.00 11.35
CA SER A 65 -7.38 -3.31 12.52
C SER A 65 -6.75 -4.28 13.53
N GLU A 66 -7.34 -5.47 13.72
CA GLU A 66 -6.75 -6.56 14.52
C GLU A 66 -5.41 -6.99 13.94
N TRP A 67 -5.34 -7.18 12.61
CA TRP A 67 -4.12 -7.56 11.91
C TRP A 67 -3.00 -6.52 12.04
N LEU A 68 -3.35 -5.23 11.96
CA LEU A 68 -2.42 -4.12 12.11
C LEU A 68 -1.98 -3.88 13.57
N GLY A 69 -2.73 -4.42 14.54
CA GLY A 69 -2.54 -4.13 15.97
C GLY A 69 -2.89 -2.68 16.36
N ALA A 70 -3.57 -1.95 15.48
CA ALA A 70 -3.99 -0.57 15.64
C ALA A 70 -5.17 -0.25 14.70
N PRO A 71 -5.99 0.77 14.98
CA PRO A 71 -7.00 1.25 14.04
C PRO A 71 -6.36 1.57 12.68
N ILE A 72 -6.96 1.05 11.59
CA ILE A 72 -6.43 1.23 10.23
C ILE A 72 -6.23 2.71 9.86
N GLU A 73 -7.07 3.60 10.38
CA GLU A 73 -6.97 5.05 10.10
C GLU A 73 -5.71 5.69 10.73
N LEU A 74 -5.14 5.10 11.78
CA LEU A 74 -3.90 5.56 12.39
C LEU A 74 -2.66 4.98 11.72
N ALA A 75 -2.81 3.85 11.01
CA ALA A 75 -1.69 3.14 10.40
C ALA A 75 -1.25 3.74 9.05
N LEU A 76 -2.09 4.56 8.41
CA LEU A 76 -1.92 4.98 7.02
C LEU A 76 -1.55 6.46 6.82
N ASP A 77 -0.99 7.12 7.84
CA ASP A 77 -0.41 8.49 7.77
C ASP A 77 -1.21 9.51 6.93
N GLY A 78 -2.51 9.64 7.23
CA GLY A 78 -3.39 10.61 6.57
C GLY A 78 -4.05 10.13 5.28
N VAL A 79 -3.76 8.93 4.79
CA VAL A 79 -4.52 8.28 3.71
C VAL A 79 -5.88 7.83 4.24
N GLN A 80 -6.95 8.26 3.57
CA GLN A 80 -8.31 7.90 3.95
C GLN A 80 -8.63 6.46 3.57
N VAL A 81 -9.44 5.78 4.39
CA VAL A 81 -10.00 4.47 4.05
C VAL A 81 -11.49 4.63 3.80
N ILE A 82 -11.92 4.28 2.60
CA ILE A 82 -13.31 4.26 2.17
C ILE A 82 -13.74 2.79 2.11
N TRP A 83 -14.79 2.44 2.85
CA TRP A 83 -15.36 1.10 2.81
C TRP A 83 -16.30 0.99 1.62
N ALA A 84 -16.03 0.03 0.75
CA ALA A 84 -16.76 -0.20 -0.49
C ALA A 84 -17.44 -1.57 -0.47
N ASP A 85 -18.58 -1.68 -1.14
CA ASP A 85 -19.22 -2.97 -1.43
C ASP A 85 -18.70 -3.50 -2.78
N ALA A 86 -18.10 -4.69 -2.78
CA ALA A 86 -17.63 -5.39 -3.97
C ALA A 86 -17.87 -6.90 -3.84
N ASP A 87 -17.74 -7.65 -4.95
CA ASP A 87 -17.96 -9.10 -4.96
C ASP A 87 -16.88 -9.86 -4.18
N GLU A 88 -15.64 -9.35 -4.18
CA GLU A 88 -14.50 -9.95 -3.50
C GLU A 88 -13.88 -8.96 -2.50
N PRO A 89 -13.47 -9.42 -1.30
CA PRO A 89 -12.75 -8.59 -0.34
C PRO A 89 -11.36 -8.24 -0.89
N GLY A 90 -10.85 -7.05 -0.58
CA GLY A 90 -9.57 -6.56 -1.06
C GLY A 90 -9.55 -5.06 -1.35
N LEU A 91 -8.46 -4.62 -1.98
CA LEU A 91 -8.33 -3.27 -2.52
C LEU A 91 -9.21 -3.14 -3.77
N VAL A 92 -10.18 -2.23 -3.72
CA VAL A 92 -11.13 -1.97 -4.82
C VAL A 92 -10.62 -0.87 -5.72
N ALA A 93 -10.09 0.21 -5.13
CA ALA A 93 -9.56 1.34 -5.88
C ALA A 93 -8.61 2.18 -5.03
N VAL A 94 -7.87 3.07 -5.68
CA VAL A 94 -7.08 4.12 -5.02
C VAL A 94 -7.43 5.48 -5.59
N HIS A 95 -7.39 6.50 -4.74
CA HIS A 95 -7.54 7.90 -5.12
C HIS A 95 -6.18 8.57 -5.07
N ILE A 96 -5.75 9.12 -6.19
CA ILE A 96 -4.47 9.81 -6.34
C ILE A 96 -4.75 11.27 -6.61
N ALA A 97 -4.36 12.12 -5.67
CA ALA A 97 -4.35 13.56 -5.86
C ALA A 97 -3.24 13.94 -6.84
N THR A 98 -3.58 14.75 -7.85
CA THR A 98 -2.65 15.29 -8.85
C THR A 98 -2.81 16.81 -8.94
N PRO A 99 -1.89 17.53 -9.63
CA PRO A 99 -2.05 18.97 -9.84
C PRO A 99 -3.31 19.36 -10.63
N HIS A 100 -3.98 18.40 -11.27
CA HIS A 100 -5.18 18.61 -12.09
C HIS A 100 -6.46 18.06 -11.44
N GLY A 101 -6.39 17.65 -10.17
CA GLY A 101 -7.49 17.05 -9.43
C GLY A 101 -7.23 15.57 -9.11
N THR A 102 -8.16 14.96 -8.40
CA THR A 102 -8.07 13.58 -7.94
C THR A 102 -8.46 12.60 -9.05
N VAL A 103 -7.67 11.53 -9.21
CA VAL A 103 -7.91 10.43 -10.14
C VAL A 103 -8.16 9.15 -9.34
N ARG A 104 -9.27 8.48 -9.62
CA ARG A 104 -9.58 7.14 -9.09
C ARG A 104 -9.06 6.07 -10.06
N ILE A 105 -8.37 5.06 -9.55
CA ILE A 105 -7.81 3.93 -10.32
C ILE A 105 -8.30 2.61 -9.69
N ASP A 106 -8.88 1.73 -10.50
CA ASP A 106 -9.35 0.38 -10.15
C ASP A 106 -8.79 -0.71 -11.08
#